data_AF-A0A3D0MAC4-F1
#
_entry.id   AF-A0A3D0MAC4-F1
#
_cell.length_a   1.000
_cell.length_b   1.000
_cell.length_c   1.000
_cell.angle_alpha   90.00
_cell.angle_beta   90.00
_cell.angle_gamma   90.00
#
_symmetry.space_group_name_H-M   'P 1'
#
loop_
_entity.id
_entity.type
_entity.pdbx_description
1 polymer ?
#
loop_
_entity_poly.entity_id
_entity_poly.type
_entity_poly.pdbx_seq_one_letter_code
_entity_poly.pdbx_strand_id
1 'polypeptide(L)' 'MAFAADVFKRKYDQRDENFANAREVRNFFEAGVVSQADRLYGKLNLTDEELRTLTAEDFRYNELSVEN' A
#
# COMPACT_ATOMS: atom_id res chain seq x y z
N MET A 1 0.09 16.35 -1.01
CA MET A 1 -0.58 15.67 -2.15
C MET A 1 -0.78 14.22 -1.77
N ALA A 2 -1.90 13.62 -2.20
CA ALA A 2 -2.36 12.31 -1.73
C ALA A 2 -1.47 11.19 -2.30
N PHE A 3 -0.58 10.62 -1.49
CA PHE A 3 0.39 9.59 -1.87
C PHE A 3 -0.20 8.49 -2.78
N ALA A 4 -1.38 7.95 -2.43
CA ALA A 4 -2.03 6.91 -3.22
C ALA A 4 -2.45 7.37 -4.62
N ALA A 5 -2.85 8.63 -4.78
CA ALA A 5 -3.20 9.19 -6.08
C ALA A 5 -1.98 9.25 -7.02
N ASP A 6 -0.81 9.60 -6.49
CA ASP A 6 0.44 9.62 -7.27
C ASP A 6 0.85 8.19 -7.68
N VAL A 7 0.71 7.21 -6.78
CA VAL A 7 0.96 5.78 -7.08
C VAL A 7 0.02 5.29 -8.20
N PHE A 8 -1.29 5.52 -8.06
CA PHE A 8 -2.26 5.08 -9.06
C PHE A 8 -2.08 5.79 -10.40
N LYS A 9 -1.69 7.06 -10.39
CA LYS A 9 -1.34 7.77 -11.62
C LYS A 9 -0.15 7.11 -12.33
N ARG A 10 0.93 6.78 -11.62
CA ARG A 10 2.08 6.07 -12.22
C ARG A 10 1.68 4.70 -12.77
N LYS A 11 0.97 3.89 -11.99
CA LYS A 11 0.46 2.58 -12.43
C LYS A 11 -0.39 2.69 -13.70
N TYR A 12 -1.24 3.72 -13.77
CA TYR A 12 -2.06 3.97 -14.96
C TYR A 12 -1.23 4.45 -16.16
N ASP A 13 -0.28 5.36 -15.95
CA ASP A 13 0.59 5.90 -17.00
C ASP A 13 1.53 4.82 -17.58
N GLN A 14 1.94 3.84 -16.77
CA GLN A 14 2.84 2.73 -17.13
C GLN A 14 2.11 1.43 -17.50
N ARG A 15 0.79 1.47 -17.67
CA ARG A 15 -0.02 0.27 -17.87
C ARG A 15 0.27 -0.45 -19.18
N ASP A 16 0.20 -1.77 -19.17
CA ASP A 16 0.26 -2.63 -20.34
C ASP A 16 -1.14 -3.18 -20.72
N GLU A 17 -1.18 -4.14 -21.64
CA GLU A 17 -2.42 -4.81 -22.06
C GLU A 17 -3.07 -5.67 -20.95
N ASN A 18 -2.34 -6.02 -19.90
CA ASN A 18 -2.79 -6.85 -18.79
C ASN A 18 -3.31 -6.03 -17.59
N PHE A 19 -3.27 -4.70 -17.69
CA PHE A 19 -3.63 -3.81 -16.61
C PHE A 19 -5.08 -3.97 -16.15
N ALA A 20 -5.23 -4.26 -14.86
CA ALA A 20 -6.48 -4.79 -14.33
C ALA A 20 -7.25 -3.84 -13.40
N ASN A 21 -7.08 -2.53 -13.53
CA ASN A 21 -7.81 -1.46 -12.81
C ASN A 21 -8.11 -1.80 -11.34
N ALA A 22 -9.33 -2.27 -11.04
CA ALA A 22 -9.76 -2.63 -9.69
C ALA A 22 -8.83 -3.66 -9.00
N ARG A 23 -8.23 -4.58 -9.76
CA ARG A 23 -7.23 -5.52 -9.24
C ARG A 23 -5.96 -4.81 -8.79
N GLU A 24 -5.49 -3.80 -9.51
CA GLU A 24 -4.33 -3.00 -9.11
C GLU A 24 -4.60 -2.23 -7.81
N VAL A 25 -5.79 -1.66 -7.69
CA VAL A 25 -6.22 -0.96 -6.46
C VAL A 25 -6.29 -1.94 -5.29
N ARG A 26 -6.88 -3.13 -5.49
CA ARG A 26 -6.95 -4.16 -4.45
C ARG A 26 -5.56 -4.60 -4.02
N ASN A 27 -4.68 -4.95 -4.95
CA ASN A 27 -3.31 -5.38 -4.67
C ASN A 27 -2.55 -4.29 -3.87
N PHE A 28 -2.74 -3.01 -4.20
CA PHE A 28 -2.15 -1.90 -3.45
C PHE A 28 -2.58 -1.89 -1.98
N PHE A 29 -3.88 -2.04 -1.70
CA PHE A 29 -4.38 -2.07 -0.32
C PHE A 29 -4.04 -3.36 0.43
N GLU A 30 -4.04 -4.52 -0.23
CA GLU A 30 -3.59 -5.79 0.36
C GLU A 30 -2.13 -5.70 0.82
N ALA A 31 -1.25 -5.11 0.00
CA ALA A 31 0.14 -4.88 0.36
C ALA A 31 0.27 -3.94 1.58
N GLY A 32 -0.55 -2.88 1.63
CA GLY A 32 -0.62 -1.99 2.79
C GLY A 32 -1.06 -2.69 4.08
N VAL A 33 -2.03 -3.60 4.02
CA VAL A 33 -2.47 -4.38 5.19
C VAL A 33 -1.35 -5.27 5.73
N VAL A 34 -0.57 -5.90 4.84
CA VAL A 34 0.61 -6.69 5.23
C VAL A 34 1.66 -5.81 5.91
N SER A 35 2.02 -4.68 5.29
CA SER A 35 3.00 -3.74 5.87
C SER A 35 2.53 -3.11 7.18
N GLN A 36 1.22 -2.89 7.35
CA GLN A 36 0.64 -2.44 8.63
C GLN A 36 0.86 -3.47 9.72
N ALA A 37 0.64 -4.76 9.44
CA ALA A 37 0.89 -5.83 10.40
C ALA A 37 2.37 -5.85 10.83
N ASP A 38 3.30 -5.70 9.89
CA ASP A 38 4.73 -5.60 10.19
C ASP A 38 5.07 -4.37 11.02
N ARG A 39 4.50 -3.20 10.71
CA ARG A 39 4.71 -1.96 11.48
C ARG A 39 4.17 -2.06 12.91
N LEU A 40 3.04 -2.75 13.09
CA LEU A 40 2.42 -2.94 14.41
C LEU A 40 3.06 -4.07 15.22
N TYR A 41 3.86 -4.92 14.58
CA TYR A 41 4.52 -6.05 15.23
C TYR A 41 5.37 -5.59 16.43
N GLY A 42 5.19 -6.26 17.57
CA GLY A 42 5.95 -5.97 18.80
C GLY A 42 5.47 -4.75 19.61
N LYS A 43 4.48 -3.98 19.14
CA LYS A 43 3.85 -2.95 19.96
C LYS A 43 3.02 -3.59 21.09
N LEU A 44 3.18 -3.07 22.31
CA LEU A 44 2.35 -3.42 23.46
C LEU A 44 1.14 -2.46 23.52
N ASN A 45 -0.03 -2.97 23.90
CA ASN A 45 -1.27 -2.20 24.08
C ASN A 45 -1.81 -1.50 22.82
N LEU A 46 -1.84 -2.22 21.69
CA LEU A 46 -2.44 -1.72 20.45
C LEU A 46 -3.90 -1.29 20.66
N THR A 47 -4.24 -0.15 20.11
CA THR A 47 -5.61 0.35 20.10
C THR A 47 -6.40 -0.18 18.90
N ASP A 48 -7.72 -0.22 19.08
CA ASP A 48 -8.69 -0.52 18.03
C ASP A 48 -8.59 0.41 16.81
N GLU A 49 -8.15 1.65 17.03
CA GLU A 49 -7.91 2.63 15.97
C GLU A 49 -6.64 2.31 15.19
N GLU A 50 -5.55 1.93 15.87
CA GLU A 50 -4.30 1.53 15.22
C GLU A 50 -4.48 0.29 14.33
N LEU A 51 -5.27 -0.68 14.78
CA LEU A 51 -5.60 -1.89 14.01
C LEU A 51 -6.42 -1.59 12.75
N ARG A 52 -7.22 -0.50 12.75
CA ARG A 52 -8.08 -0.11 11.63
C ARG A 52 -7.48 0.99 10.75
N THR A 53 -6.32 1.54 11.13
CA THR A 53 -5.69 2.65 10.42
C THR A 53 -4.53 2.18 9.56
N LEU A 54 -4.65 2.46 8.26
CA LEU A 54 -3.54 2.45 7.31
C LEU A 54 -2.96 3.85 7.21
N THR A 55 -1.64 3.97 7.27
CA THR A 55 -0.93 5.24 7.07
C THR A 55 -0.10 5.19 5.81
N ALA A 56 0.39 6.35 5.35
CA ALA A 56 1.26 6.40 4.18
C ALA A 56 2.56 5.56 4.33
N GLU A 57 2.98 5.24 5.56
CA GLU A 57 4.14 4.37 5.79
C GLU A 57 3.93 2.95 5.28
N ASP A 58 2.71 2.43 5.36
CA ASP A 58 2.34 1.07 4.95
C ASP A 58 2.50 0.83 3.45
N PHE A 59 2.63 1.90 2.67
CA PHE A 59 2.69 1.82 1.22
C PHE A 59 4.01 2.31 0.63
N ARG A 60 4.88 2.94 1.42
CA ARG A 60 6.13 3.52 0.91
C ARG A 60 7.19 2.46 0.55
N TYR A 61 7.24 1.34 1.27
CA TYR A 61 8.25 0.31 1.07
C TYR A 61 7.99 -0.60 -0.13
N ASN A 62 6.72 -0.88 -0.45
CA ASN A 62 6.33 -1.80 -1.52
C ASN A 62 6.64 -1.28 -2.94
N GLU A 63 6.98 0.00 -3.11
CA GLU A 63 7.35 0.60 -4.40
C GLU A 63 8.87 0.56 -4.65
N LEU A 64 9.70 0.42 -3.60
CA LEU A 64 11.17 0.41 -3.71
C LEU A 64 11.75 -0.98 -4.05
N SER A 65 10.93 -2.04 -3.93
CA SER A 65 11.32 -3.43 -4.20
C SER A 65 11.01 -3.90 -5.63
N VAL A 66 10.47 -3.02 -6.48
CA VAL A 66 10.16 -3.30 -7.90
C VAL A 66 11.31 -2.90 -8.84
N GLU A 67 12.36 -2.24 -8.32
CA GLU A 67 13.60 -2.00 -9.05
C GLU A 67 14.59 -3.16 -8.85
N ASN A 68 14.42 -4.25 -9.61
CA ASN A 68 15.47 -5.20 -10.00
C ASN A 68 15.04 -5.99 -11.25
#